data_AF-A0A3N5ZUU5-F1
#
_entry.id   AF-A0A3N5ZUU5-F1
#
_cell.length_a   1.000
_cell.length_b   1.000
_cell.length_c   1.000
_cell.angle_alpha   90.00
_cell.angle_beta   90.00
_cell.angle_gamma   90.00
#
_symmetry.space_group_name_H-M   'P 1'
#
loop_
_entity.id
_entity.type
_entity.pdbx_description
1 polymer ?
#
loop_
_entity_poly.entity_id
_entity_poly.type
_entity_poly.pdbx_seq_one_letter_code
_entity_poly.pdbx_strand_id
1 'polypeptide(L)'
;MAERRREKEVARERLARLVGQTAAFREHIERGVAFFNGTPGQPETFDPLHGLLEQQAYRLSDWRSAAQEINYRRFFDINTLAALRMEEPEVFEATHVVVAELIRDGSLSGLRIDHPDGLYDPAAYFRRLQELAPAAGGPLYVLAEKILSEDETLPDGWPVAGTTGYAFANEATRLLADPSGERPLRQFYARFTGMSSPFADVVYESKKLITRTSLASELNVLAHALNRISESNRRSRDFTLESLRGVLQEVVACFPVYRTYVTADGWTPADRERIEAAVLAAQRRNPAIAGSQFDFFREVVLPRRDNAGVGNGEGNGEDRRDGYAPGGHDEYEQRLAFSMKLQQFTAPVQAKGVEDTAFYRYNLLVSLNEVGGNPSRVASAPVVMHAFNQARADRWPLEMLTTATHDTKLGEDVRARITVLSEIPGDWRRHVGRWARVNAGQRAAVAGGTAPDRNDEYRFYQVLVGAWPTAAPPMPPEKAPEELVGRMRQYMRKAIKEAKVHLSWVNDNQAYDQGVDRFVERVLSGPTAKRFLASFVPFQARVAR
;
A
#
# COMPACT_ATOMS: atom_id res chain seq x y z
N MET A 1 -28.23 -4.25 24.95
CA MET A 1 -27.55 -3.01 24.48
C MET A 1 -28.51 -1.86 24.18
N ALA A 2 -29.67 -2.09 23.54
CA ALA A 2 -30.65 -1.04 23.23
C ALA A 2 -31.19 -0.31 24.49
N GLU A 3 -31.48 -1.06 25.56
CA GLU A 3 -31.92 -0.51 26.85
C GLU A 3 -30.87 0.42 27.47
N ARG A 4 -29.61 -0.03 27.62
CA ARG A 4 -28.50 0.81 28.07
C ARG A 4 -28.30 2.07 27.22
N ARG A 5 -28.47 1.98 25.88
CA ARG A 5 -28.39 3.16 24.99
C ARG A 5 -29.51 4.16 25.31
N ARG A 6 -30.73 3.69 25.51
CA ARG A 6 -31.88 4.53 25.86
C ARG A 6 -31.70 5.18 27.24
N GLU A 7 -31.28 4.41 28.24
CA GLU A 7 -31.01 4.92 29.59
C GLU A 7 -29.92 5.98 29.60
N LYS A 8 -28.86 5.78 28.80
CA LYS A 8 -27.78 6.78 28.63
C LYS A 8 -28.33 8.11 28.14
N GLU A 9 -29.20 8.12 27.13
CA GLU A 9 -29.78 9.37 26.63
C GLU A 9 -30.70 10.03 27.67
N VAL A 10 -31.54 9.25 28.35
CA VAL A 10 -32.41 9.77 29.43
C VAL A 10 -31.59 10.38 30.58
N ALA A 11 -30.51 9.72 30.99
CA ALA A 11 -29.61 10.23 32.01
C ALA A 11 -28.91 11.52 31.57
N ARG A 12 -28.47 11.60 30.31
CA ARG A 12 -27.87 12.81 29.72
C ARG A 12 -28.83 13.99 29.71
N GLU A 13 -30.06 13.78 29.25
CA GLU A 13 -31.08 14.83 29.22
C GLU A 13 -31.43 15.33 30.63
N ARG A 14 -31.56 14.42 31.60
CA ARG A 14 -31.80 14.78 33.00
C ARG A 14 -30.64 15.62 33.56
N LEU A 15 -29.40 15.20 33.31
CA LEU A 15 -28.22 15.94 33.75
C LEU A 15 -28.16 17.32 33.11
N ALA A 16 -28.37 17.43 31.79
CA ALA A 16 -28.39 18.70 31.08
C ALA A 16 -29.45 19.66 31.64
N ARG A 17 -30.64 19.16 31.96
CA ARG A 17 -31.71 19.94 32.59
C ARG A 17 -31.32 20.46 33.97
N LEU A 18 -30.75 19.60 34.82
CA LEU A 18 -30.29 19.98 36.17
C LEU A 18 -29.20 21.05 36.12
N VAL A 19 -28.23 20.91 35.21
CA VAL A 19 -27.16 21.91 35.01
C VAL A 19 -27.71 23.23 34.46
N GLY A 20 -28.71 23.17 33.59
CA GLY A 20 -29.37 24.35 33.03
C GLY A 20 -30.20 25.12 34.06
N GLN A 21 -30.90 24.41 34.94
CA GLN A 21 -31.92 24.99 35.84
C GLN A 21 -31.42 25.28 37.26
N THR A 22 -30.29 24.70 37.69
CA THR A 22 -29.82 24.83 39.08
C THR A 22 -28.35 25.23 39.16
N ALA A 23 -28.09 26.44 39.65
CA ALA A 23 -26.73 27.00 39.77
C ALA A 23 -25.79 26.12 40.60
N ALA A 24 -26.26 25.59 41.75
CA ALA A 24 -25.46 24.73 42.61
C ALA A 24 -24.98 23.44 41.90
N PHE A 25 -25.81 22.85 41.04
CA PHE A 25 -25.42 21.67 40.24
C PHE A 25 -24.39 22.04 39.19
N ARG A 26 -24.57 23.17 38.50
CA ARG A 26 -23.59 23.69 37.53
C ARG A 26 -22.22 23.90 38.17
N GLU A 27 -22.17 24.65 39.27
CA GLU A 27 -20.92 24.91 39.99
C GLU A 27 -20.26 23.62 40.49
N HIS A 28 -21.04 22.63 40.91
CA HIS A 28 -20.50 21.33 41.31
C HIS A 28 -19.84 20.60 40.14
N ILE A 29 -20.49 20.56 38.97
CA ILE A 29 -19.93 19.95 37.77
C ILE A 29 -18.67 20.72 37.31
N GLU A 30 -18.69 22.05 37.30
CA GLU A 30 -17.54 22.87 36.94
C GLU A 30 -16.35 22.63 37.86
N ARG A 31 -16.56 22.52 39.18
CA ARG A 31 -15.51 22.12 40.13
C ARG A 31 -14.97 20.72 39.85
N GLY A 32 -15.83 19.77 39.51
CA GLY A 32 -15.42 18.42 39.13
C GLY A 32 -14.56 18.42 37.87
N VAL A 33 -14.98 19.14 36.83
CA VAL A 33 -14.19 19.29 35.59
C VAL A 33 -12.84 19.97 35.86
N ALA A 34 -12.82 21.02 36.67
CA ALA A 34 -11.58 21.69 37.06
C ALA A 34 -10.64 20.75 37.83
N PHE A 35 -11.16 19.89 38.70
CA PHE A 35 -10.38 18.88 39.42
C PHE A 35 -9.71 17.87 38.48
N PHE A 36 -10.41 17.38 37.45
CA PHE A 36 -9.84 16.44 36.48
C PHE A 36 -8.90 17.11 35.45
N ASN A 37 -9.09 18.38 35.11
CA ASN A 37 -8.27 19.05 34.09
C ASN A 37 -6.83 19.32 34.53
N GLY A 38 -6.50 19.17 35.82
CA GLY A 38 -5.16 19.43 36.34
C GLY A 38 -4.66 20.86 36.06
N THR A 39 -3.36 21.07 36.24
CA THR A 39 -2.67 22.34 35.97
C THR A 39 -1.43 22.07 35.11
N PRO A 40 -1.34 22.65 33.89
CA PRO A 40 -0.16 22.50 33.05
C PRO A 40 1.13 22.90 33.78
N GLY A 41 2.13 22.02 33.75
CA GLY A 41 3.39 22.18 34.49
C GLY A 41 3.43 21.51 35.87
N GLN A 42 2.31 20.94 36.34
CA GLN A 42 2.22 20.17 37.60
C GLN A 42 1.63 18.77 37.32
N PRO A 43 2.46 17.78 36.93
CA PRO A 43 1.99 16.46 36.47
C PRO A 43 1.06 15.72 37.43
N GLU A 44 1.33 15.78 38.74
CA GLU A 44 0.57 15.12 39.81
C GLU A 44 -0.90 15.56 39.87
N THR A 45 -1.22 16.77 39.37
CA THR A 45 -2.59 17.27 39.34
C THR A 45 -3.47 16.56 38.29
N PHE A 46 -2.86 15.79 37.38
CA PHE A 46 -3.56 14.97 36.40
C PHE A 46 -3.81 13.54 36.87
N ASP A 47 -3.34 13.13 38.06
CA ASP A 47 -3.53 11.78 38.61
C ASP A 47 -5.00 11.34 38.65
N PRO A 48 -5.97 12.20 39.04
CA PRO A 48 -7.39 11.82 38.99
C PRO A 48 -7.87 11.51 37.57
N LEU A 49 -7.44 12.30 36.58
CA LEU A 49 -7.80 12.08 35.18
C LEU A 49 -7.15 10.81 34.66
N HIS A 50 -5.89 10.56 35.01
CA HIS A 50 -5.23 9.31 34.69
C HIS A 50 -5.99 8.12 35.28
N GLY A 51 -6.35 8.15 36.56
CA GLY A 51 -7.13 7.09 37.21
C GLY A 51 -8.53 6.89 36.59
N LEU A 52 -9.16 7.94 36.07
CA LEU A 52 -10.40 7.83 35.31
C LEU A 52 -10.17 7.18 33.94
N LEU A 53 -9.10 7.56 33.24
CA LEU A 53 -8.73 7.00 31.93
C LEU A 53 -8.39 5.50 32.03
N GLU A 54 -7.72 5.07 33.09
CA GLU A 54 -7.38 3.65 33.34
C GLU A 54 -8.61 2.75 33.57
N GLN A 55 -9.79 3.34 33.83
CA GLN A 55 -11.06 2.60 33.97
C GLN A 55 -11.83 2.45 32.67
N GLN A 56 -11.37 3.07 31.57
CA GLN A 56 -12.09 3.05 30.31
C GLN A 56 -11.86 1.74 29.55
N ALA A 57 -12.81 1.38 28.68
CA ALA A 57 -12.66 0.23 27.77
C ALA A 57 -11.65 0.48 26.63
N TYR A 58 -11.10 1.69 26.55
CA TYR A 58 -10.07 2.12 25.62
C TYR A 58 -8.89 2.69 26.41
N ARG A 59 -7.68 2.57 25.85
CA ARG A 59 -6.48 3.22 26.39
C ARG A 59 -6.00 4.26 25.39
N LEU A 60 -5.87 5.50 25.83
CA LEU A 60 -5.19 6.54 25.05
C LEU A 60 -3.69 6.29 25.11
N SER A 61 -3.03 6.26 23.96
CA SER A 61 -1.58 6.03 23.86
C SER A 61 -0.97 6.97 22.83
N ASP A 62 0.34 7.21 22.93
CA ASP A 62 1.07 7.99 21.94
C ASP A 62 0.97 7.29 20.57
N TRP A 63 0.75 8.08 19.52
CA TRP A 63 0.54 7.55 18.17
C TRP A 63 1.73 6.74 17.66
N ARG A 64 2.96 6.96 18.18
CA ARG A 64 4.16 6.19 17.82
C ARG A 64 4.10 4.75 18.33
N SER A 65 3.41 4.51 19.44
CA SER A 65 3.22 3.16 19.99
C SER A 65 2.24 2.32 19.16
N ALA A 66 1.40 2.97 18.33
CA ALA A 66 0.37 2.28 17.55
C ALA A 66 0.95 1.22 16.60
N ALA A 67 2.14 1.44 16.05
CA ALA A 67 2.80 0.47 15.17
C ALA A 67 3.03 -0.90 15.83
N GLN A 68 3.15 -0.95 17.17
CA GLN A 68 3.46 -2.16 17.93
C GLN A 68 2.28 -2.64 18.80
N GLU A 69 1.47 -1.71 19.33
CA GLU A 69 0.51 -2.00 20.40
C GLU A 69 -0.96 -1.90 19.98
N ILE A 70 -1.26 -1.46 18.76
CA ILE A 70 -2.65 -1.37 18.31
C ILE A 70 -3.28 -2.76 18.26
N ASN A 71 -4.52 -2.87 18.76
CA ASN A 71 -5.19 -4.14 18.97
C ASN A 71 -6.44 -4.33 18.09
N TYR A 72 -6.60 -3.48 17.06
CA TYR A 72 -7.61 -3.63 16.01
C TYR A 72 -6.95 -3.54 14.64
N ARG A 73 -7.56 -4.21 13.65
CA ARG A 73 -7.09 -4.15 12.26
C ARG A 73 -7.39 -2.77 11.67
N ARG A 74 -6.40 -2.19 11.01
CA ARG A 74 -6.49 -0.89 10.35
C ARG A 74 -6.60 -1.02 8.84
N PHE A 75 -7.00 0.06 8.18
CA PHE A 75 -6.66 0.27 6.77
C PHE A 75 -5.19 0.70 6.67
N PHE A 76 -4.35 -0.18 6.14
CA PHE A 76 -2.90 -0.01 6.10
C PHE A 76 -2.31 0.34 7.49
N ASP A 77 -1.62 1.46 7.63
CA ASP A 77 -1.06 1.99 8.87
C ASP A 77 -1.79 3.25 9.37
N ILE A 78 -3.03 3.48 8.92
CA ILE A 78 -3.85 4.64 9.29
C ILE A 78 -4.64 4.35 10.56
N ASN A 79 -4.18 4.87 11.70
CA ASN A 79 -4.77 4.62 13.01
C ASN A 79 -6.23 5.09 13.15
N THR A 80 -6.68 6.07 12.38
CA THR A 80 -8.06 6.58 12.46
C THR A 80 -9.06 5.74 11.65
N LEU A 81 -8.62 4.72 10.91
CA LEU A 81 -9.46 3.88 10.06
C LEU A 81 -9.47 2.44 10.56
N ALA A 82 -10.41 2.12 11.46
CA ALA A 82 -10.64 0.77 11.95
C ALA A 82 -11.41 -0.07 10.91
N ALA A 83 -10.94 -1.30 10.65
CA ALA A 83 -11.55 -2.17 9.67
C ALA A 83 -12.83 -2.83 10.19
N LEU A 84 -13.82 -2.98 9.31
CA LEU A 84 -15.08 -3.66 9.61
C LEU A 84 -15.02 -5.14 9.21
N ARG A 85 -15.79 -5.95 9.94
CA ARG A 85 -15.93 -7.40 9.72
C ARG A 85 -17.05 -7.68 8.71
N MET A 86 -16.83 -7.30 7.45
CA MET A 86 -17.83 -7.44 6.38
C MET A 86 -18.23 -8.89 6.09
N GLU A 87 -17.46 -9.87 6.57
CA GLU A 87 -17.83 -11.29 6.54
C GLU A 87 -19.06 -11.59 7.41
N GLU A 88 -19.31 -10.82 8.46
CA GLU A 88 -20.47 -10.95 9.34
C GLU A 88 -21.73 -10.35 8.67
N PRO A 89 -22.82 -11.12 8.47
CA PRO A 89 -24.03 -10.63 7.79
C PRO A 89 -24.63 -9.37 8.41
N GLU A 90 -24.74 -9.31 9.74
CA GLU A 90 -25.30 -8.15 10.45
C GLU A 90 -24.50 -6.85 10.20
N VAL A 91 -23.18 -6.96 10.05
CA VAL A 91 -22.30 -5.82 9.75
C VAL A 91 -22.48 -5.37 8.31
N PHE A 92 -22.54 -6.31 7.37
CA PHE A 92 -22.80 -6.01 5.96
C PHE A 92 -24.13 -5.29 5.78
N GLU A 93 -25.22 -5.86 6.32
CA GLU A 93 -26.56 -5.29 6.25
C GLU A 93 -26.61 -3.88 6.84
N ALA A 94 -26.10 -3.70 8.07
CA ALA A 94 -26.11 -2.40 8.74
C ALA A 94 -25.33 -1.31 7.99
N THR A 95 -24.27 -1.69 7.26
CA THR A 95 -23.42 -0.73 6.51
C THR A 95 -23.92 -0.44 5.10
N HIS A 96 -24.78 -1.31 4.54
CA HIS A 96 -25.27 -1.20 3.16
C HIS A 96 -26.74 -0.76 3.05
N VAL A 97 -27.43 -0.45 4.15
CA VAL A 97 -28.86 -0.01 4.13
C VAL A 97 -29.11 1.10 3.12
N VAL A 98 -28.37 2.21 3.22
CA VAL A 98 -28.56 3.38 2.34
C VAL A 98 -28.18 3.03 0.89
N VAL A 99 -27.11 2.26 0.68
CA VAL A 99 -26.69 1.82 -0.66
C VAL A 99 -27.79 0.96 -1.30
N ALA A 100 -28.38 0.04 -0.54
CA ALA A 100 -29.46 -0.81 -1.00
C ALA A 100 -30.74 -0.02 -1.31
N GLU A 101 -31.06 1.01 -0.53
CA GLU A 101 -32.17 1.93 -0.81
C GLU A 101 -31.98 2.67 -2.14
N LEU A 102 -30.79 3.25 -2.36
CA LEU A 102 -30.44 3.97 -3.60
C LEU A 102 -30.38 3.05 -4.84
N ILE A 103 -30.04 1.77 -4.66
CA ILE A 103 -30.11 0.79 -5.75
C ILE A 103 -31.58 0.46 -6.05
N ARG A 104 -32.39 0.25 -5.01
CA ARG A 104 -33.80 -0.17 -5.15
C ARG A 104 -34.67 0.91 -5.79
N ASP A 105 -34.43 2.18 -5.48
CA ASP A 105 -35.17 3.30 -6.07
C ASP A 105 -34.63 3.75 -7.44
N GLY A 106 -33.52 3.15 -7.89
CA GLY A 106 -32.90 3.41 -9.19
C GLY A 106 -31.95 4.61 -9.23
N SER A 107 -31.68 5.27 -8.10
CA SER A 107 -30.72 6.39 -8.02
C SER A 107 -29.28 5.96 -8.27
N LEU A 108 -28.94 4.69 -8.04
CA LEU A 108 -27.60 4.13 -8.21
C LEU A 108 -27.63 2.92 -9.16
N SER A 109 -26.87 2.99 -10.25
CA SER A 109 -26.80 1.92 -11.26
C SER A 109 -25.57 1.02 -11.16
N GLY A 110 -24.61 1.35 -10.30
CA GLY A 110 -23.38 0.59 -10.13
C GLY A 110 -22.47 1.11 -9.03
N LEU A 111 -21.56 0.25 -8.57
CA LEU A 111 -20.66 0.51 -7.44
C LEU A 111 -19.19 0.34 -7.83
N ARG A 112 -18.33 1.23 -7.35
CA ARG A 112 -16.88 1.00 -7.28
C ARG A 112 -16.53 0.65 -5.85
N ILE A 113 -16.02 -0.56 -5.62
CA ILE A 113 -15.66 -1.06 -4.30
C ILE A 113 -14.21 -0.70 -4.01
N ASP A 114 -14.04 0.07 -2.95
CA ASP A 114 -12.75 0.46 -2.39
C ASP A 114 -12.07 -0.72 -1.70
N HIS A 115 -10.78 -0.91 -1.97
CA HIS A 115 -9.92 -1.86 -1.28
C HIS A 115 -10.52 -3.25 -0.95
N PRO A 116 -11.11 -3.98 -1.92
CA PRO A 116 -11.63 -5.34 -1.69
C PRO A 116 -10.58 -6.32 -1.19
N ASP A 117 -9.30 -6.11 -1.50
CA ASP A 117 -8.19 -6.91 -0.98
C ASP A 117 -7.96 -6.76 0.54
N GLY A 118 -8.64 -5.83 1.22
CA GLY A 118 -8.68 -5.74 2.68
C GLY A 118 -9.78 -6.60 3.33
N LEU A 119 -10.70 -7.17 2.55
CA LEU A 119 -11.81 -8.00 3.06
C LEU A 119 -11.33 -9.39 3.46
N TYR A 120 -12.06 -10.02 4.39
CA TYR A 120 -11.75 -11.38 4.83
C TYR A 120 -12.06 -12.41 3.72
N ASP A 121 -13.27 -12.31 3.15
CA ASP A 121 -13.71 -13.08 1.98
C ASP A 121 -14.32 -12.12 0.93
N PRO A 122 -13.51 -11.62 -0.03
CA PRO A 122 -14.00 -10.71 -1.07
C PRO A 122 -15.04 -11.36 -2.00
N ALA A 123 -14.88 -12.66 -2.30
CA ALA A 123 -15.80 -13.36 -3.20
C ALA A 123 -17.21 -13.45 -2.59
N ALA A 124 -17.30 -13.80 -1.30
CA ALA A 124 -18.56 -13.79 -0.57
C ALA A 124 -19.16 -12.37 -0.47
N TYR A 125 -18.34 -11.35 -0.25
CA TYR A 125 -18.79 -9.96 -0.22
C TYR A 125 -19.39 -9.51 -1.56
N PHE A 126 -18.74 -9.80 -2.69
CA PHE A 126 -19.27 -9.45 -4.01
C PHE A 126 -20.57 -10.21 -4.34
N ARG A 127 -20.70 -11.48 -3.93
CA ARG A 127 -21.97 -12.22 -4.05
C ARG A 127 -23.10 -11.53 -3.29
N ARG A 128 -22.87 -11.13 -2.03
CA ARG A 128 -23.85 -10.37 -1.23
C ARG A 128 -24.20 -9.00 -1.84
N LEU A 129 -23.24 -8.33 -2.47
CA LEU A 129 -23.52 -7.07 -3.18
C LEU A 129 -24.48 -7.26 -4.35
N GLN A 130 -24.36 -8.36 -5.10
CA GLN A 130 -25.27 -8.66 -6.21
C GLN A 130 -26.70 -8.93 -5.73
N GLU A 131 -26.88 -9.45 -4.51
CA GLU A 131 -28.19 -9.65 -3.90
C GLU A 131 -28.92 -8.33 -3.57
N LEU A 132 -28.22 -7.19 -3.58
CA LEU A 132 -28.85 -5.87 -3.40
C LEU A 132 -29.62 -5.40 -4.64
N ALA A 133 -29.31 -5.95 -5.82
CA ALA A 133 -29.97 -5.60 -7.07
C ALA A 133 -31.40 -6.18 -7.14
N PRO A 134 -32.40 -5.43 -7.67
CA PRO A 134 -33.71 -5.98 -7.93
C PRO A 134 -33.62 -7.11 -8.97
N ALA A 135 -34.31 -8.24 -8.73
CA ALA A 135 -34.26 -9.42 -9.61
C ALA A 135 -34.61 -9.13 -11.09
N ALA A 136 -35.41 -8.09 -11.37
CA ALA A 136 -35.81 -7.69 -12.72
C ALA A 136 -34.79 -6.78 -13.45
N GLY A 137 -33.76 -6.27 -12.76
CA GLY A 137 -32.83 -5.27 -13.29
C GLY A 137 -31.52 -5.83 -13.86
N GLY A 138 -31.31 -7.14 -13.79
CA GLY A 138 -30.02 -7.77 -14.12
C GLY A 138 -28.97 -7.57 -13.01
N PRO A 139 -27.73 -8.07 -13.21
CA PRO A 139 -26.65 -7.93 -12.23
C PRO A 139 -26.24 -6.46 -12.07
N LEU A 140 -25.89 -6.07 -10.84
CA LEU A 140 -25.36 -4.75 -10.54
C LEU A 140 -23.99 -4.58 -11.23
N TYR A 141 -23.78 -3.43 -11.88
CA TYR A 141 -22.47 -3.07 -12.40
C TYR A 141 -21.52 -2.76 -11.24
N VAL A 142 -20.63 -3.68 -10.91
CA VAL A 142 -19.67 -3.55 -9.80
C VAL A 142 -18.25 -3.55 -10.32
N LEU A 143 -17.44 -2.59 -9.89
CA LEU A 143 -16.01 -2.54 -10.17
C LEU A 143 -15.21 -2.74 -8.89
N ALA A 144 -14.15 -3.55 -8.97
CA ALA A 144 -13.23 -3.77 -7.88
C ALA A 144 -12.01 -2.85 -8.03
N GLU A 145 -11.70 -2.05 -7.01
CA GLU A 145 -10.37 -1.44 -6.93
C GLU A 145 -9.34 -2.51 -6.54
N LYS A 146 -8.91 -3.31 -7.50
CA LYS A 146 -7.94 -4.39 -7.30
C LYS A 146 -6.71 -4.13 -8.17
N ILE A 147 -5.55 -4.16 -7.53
CA ILE A 147 -4.27 -3.99 -8.21
C ILE A 147 -3.76 -5.35 -8.68
N LEU A 148 -3.58 -5.51 -9.99
CA LEU A 148 -3.06 -6.74 -10.59
C LEU A 148 -1.55 -6.63 -10.75
N SER A 149 -0.82 -7.61 -10.21
CA SER A 149 0.65 -7.70 -10.35
C SER A 149 1.03 -8.54 -11.57
N GLU A 150 1.83 -7.97 -12.47
CA GLU A 150 2.40 -8.67 -13.64
C GLU A 150 1.34 -9.38 -14.52
N ASP A 151 1.35 -10.72 -14.53
CA ASP A 151 0.46 -11.61 -15.28
C ASP A 151 -0.75 -12.08 -14.47
N GLU A 152 -0.96 -11.52 -13.28
CA GLU A 152 -2.15 -11.78 -12.48
C GLU A 152 -3.43 -11.35 -13.21
N THR A 153 -4.43 -12.23 -13.19
CA THR A 153 -5.79 -11.94 -13.64
C THR A 153 -6.72 -11.77 -12.45
N LEU A 154 -7.80 -11.00 -12.63
CA LEU A 154 -8.87 -10.92 -11.64
C LEU A 154 -9.47 -12.31 -11.41
N PRO A 155 -9.85 -12.69 -10.18
CA PRO A 155 -10.47 -14.00 -9.93
C PRO A 155 -11.78 -14.19 -10.72
N ASP A 156 -11.84 -15.24 -11.53
CA ASP A 156 -13.00 -15.51 -12.42
C ASP A 156 -14.32 -15.72 -11.64
N GLY A 157 -14.25 -16.11 -10.37
CA GLY A 157 -15.41 -16.32 -9.50
C GLY A 157 -16.01 -15.06 -8.88
N TRP A 158 -15.42 -13.88 -9.10
CA TRP A 158 -15.97 -12.62 -8.57
C TRP A 158 -17.08 -12.10 -9.49
N PRO A 159 -18.31 -11.90 -9.00
CA PRO A 159 -19.39 -11.35 -9.80
C PRO A 159 -19.26 -9.81 -9.91
N VAL A 160 -18.24 -9.37 -10.64
CA VAL A 160 -17.92 -7.96 -10.92
C VAL A 160 -17.74 -7.75 -12.42
N ALA A 161 -17.84 -6.50 -12.87
CA ALA A 161 -17.64 -6.10 -14.25
C ALA A 161 -16.15 -5.97 -14.65
N GLY A 162 -15.26 -5.86 -13.65
CA GLY A 162 -13.82 -5.75 -13.85
C GLY A 162 -13.15 -4.89 -12.77
N THR A 163 -11.94 -4.44 -13.03
CA THR A 163 -11.20 -3.54 -12.14
C THR A 163 -11.42 -2.05 -12.46
N THR A 164 -10.84 -1.17 -11.65
CA THR A 164 -10.78 0.28 -11.91
C THR A 164 -9.73 0.68 -12.97
N GLY A 165 -9.01 -0.29 -13.56
CA GLY A 165 -8.23 -0.07 -14.79
C GLY A 165 -6.73 0.21 -14.64
N TYR A 166 -6.14 0.08 -13.45
CA TYR A 166 -4.70 0.32 -13.26
C TYR A 166 -3.80 -0.54 -14.16
N ALA A 167 -4.22 -1.78 -14.48
CA ALA A 167 -3.48 -2.64 -15.41
C ALA A 167 -3.33 -2.00 -16.79
N PHE A 168 -4.41 -1.39 -17.31
CA PHE A 168 -4.38 -0.65 -18.57
C PHE A 168 -3.47 0.59 -18.50
N ALA A 169 -3.56 1.39 -17.42
CA ALA A 169 -2.71 2.57 -17.24
C ALA A 169 -1.21 2.23 -17.35
N ASN A 170 -0.81 1.12 -16.71
CA ASN A 170 0.56 0.64 -16.71
C ASN A 170 0.99 0.09 -18.07
N GLU A 171 0.14 -0.69 -18.75
CA GLU A 171 0.46 -1.23 -20.07
C GLU A 171 0.52 -0.13 -21.13
N ALA A 172 -0.39 0.84 -21.10
CA ALA A 172 -0.36 2.01 -21.99
C ALA A 172 0.93 2.82 -21.79
N THR A 173 1.37 3.02 -20.54
CA THR A 173 2.63 3.73 -20.27
C THR A 173 3.85 2.96 -20.81
N ARG A 174 3.88 1.63 -20.65
CA ARG A 174 4.96 0.78 -21.19
C ARG A 174 4.97 0.72 -22.71
N LEU A 175 3.80 0.75 -23.36
CA LEU A 175 3.69 0.79 -24.82
C LEU A 175 4.32 2.06 -25.41
N LEU A 176 4.20 3.18 -24.69
CA LEU A 176 4.77 4.47 -25.09
C LEU A 176 6.29 4.57 -24.85
N ALA A 177 6.88 3.66 -24.09
CA ALA A 177 8.31 3.68 -23.81
C ALA A 177 9.11 3.01 -24.93
N ASP A 178 10.28 3.57 -25.25
CA ASP A 178 11.20 2.97 -26.23
C ASP A 178 12.10 1.91 -25.56
N PRO A 179 12.00 0.63 -25.97
CA PRO A 179 12.85 -0.45 -25.43
C PRO A 179 14.35 -0.21 -25.68
N SER A 180 14.73 0.54 -26.72
CA SER A 180 16.13 0.88 -27.00
C SER A 180 16.77 1.73 -25.89
N GLY A 181 15.94 2.45 -25.13
CA GLY A 181 16.32 3.31 -24.01
C GLY A 181 16.74 2.60 -22.75
N GLU A 182 16.28 1.36 -22.53
CA GLU A 182 16.41 0.66 -21.26
C GLU A 182 17.87 0.52 -20.82
N ARG A 183 18.72 -0.06 -21.67
CA ARG A 183 20.12 -0.32 -21.31
C ARG A 183 20.90 0.98 -21.07
N PRO A 184 20.84 2.00 -21.96
CA PRO A 184 21.47 3.30 -21.71
C PRO A 184 20.96 4.00 -20.44
N LEU A 185 19.65 3.97 -20.15
CA LEU A 185 19.08 4.57 -18.94
C LEU A 185 19.59 3.87 -17.68
N ARG A 186 19.60 2.53 -17.64
CA ARG A 186 20.13 1.75 -16.49
C ARG A 186 21.59 2.06 -16.24
N GLN A 187 22.41 2.08 -17.29
CA GLN A 187 23.84 2.40 -17.18
C GLN A 187 24.08 3.82 -16.67
N PHE A 188 23.27 4.78 -17.09
CA PHE A 188 23.38 6.15 -16.61
C PHE A 188 22.89 6.28 -15.17
N TYR A 189 21.73 5.71 -14.84
CA TYR A 189 21.17 5.69 -13.50
C TYR A 189 22.20 5.16 -12.49
N ALA A 190 22.75 3.97 -12.74
CA ALA A 190 23.76 3.37 -11.87
C ALA A 190 25.02 4.23 -11.72
N ARG A 191 25.49 4.87 -12.79
CA ARG A 191 26.65 5.75 -12.75
C ARG A 191 26.38 7.06 -11.99
N PHE A 192 25.18 7.61 -12.12
CA PHE A 192 24.81 8.89 -11.53
C PHE A 192 24.48 8.77 -10.05
N THR A 193 23.76 7.72 -9.66
CA THR A 193 23.27 7.51 -8.29
C THR A 193 24.14 6.56 -7.47
N GLY A 194 24.95 5.72 -8.13
CA GLY A 194 25.66 4.61 -7.49
C GLY A 194 24.78 3.37 -7.27
N MET A 195 23.49 3.41 -7.65
CA MET A 195 22.54 2.33 -7.39
C MET A 195 22.44 1.36 -8.57
N SER A 196 22.69 0.08 -8.31
CA SER A 196 22.62 -0.99 -9.33
C SER A 196 21.77 -2.19 -8.91
N SER A 197 21.19 -2.16 -7.69
CA SER A 197 20.36 -3.24 -7.18
C SER A 197 19.17 -3.52 -8.10
N PRO A 198 18.88 -4.80 -8.40
CA PRO A 198 17.63 -5.19 -9.06
C PRO A 198 16.41 -4.66 -8.31
N PHE A 199 15.36 -4.30 -9.06
CA PHE A 199 14.11 -3.80 -8.46
C PHE A 199 13.51 -4.80 -7.45
N ALA A 200 13.60 -6.10 -7.74
CA ALA A 200 13.14 -7.16 -6.83
C ALA A 200 13.81 -7.12 -5.45
N ASP A 201 15.09 -6.74 -5.38
CA ASP A 201 15.80 -6.60 -4.09
C ASP A 201 15.35 -5.34 -3.35
N VAL A 202 15.12 -4.24 -4.08
CA VAL A 202 14.56 -3.01 -3.50
C VAL A 202 13.16 -3.27 -2.94
N VAL A 203 12.32 -4.04 -3.64
CA VAL A 203 10.99 -4.47 -3.17
C VAL A 203 11.10 -5.31 -1.92
N TYR A 204 11.93 -6.35 -1.92
CA TYR A 204 12.13 -7.25 -0.79
C TYR A 204 12.55 -6.47 0.47
N GLU A 205 13.57 -5.61 0.38
CA GLU A 205 14.02 -4.80 1.52
C GLU A 205 12.96 -3.79 1.98
N SER A 206 12.21 -3.20 1.05
CA SER A 206 11.16 -2.23 1.38
C SER A 206 9.98 -2.90 2.09
N LYS A 207 9.56 -4.09 1.64
CA LYS A 207 8.53 -4.88 2.33
C LYS A 207 8.98 -5.30 3.73
N LYS A 208 10.23 -5.75 3.90
CA LYS A 208 10.76 -6.09 5.23
C LYS A 208 10.78 -4.88 6.16
N LEU A 209 11.18 -3.71 5.65
CA LEU A 209 11.14 -2.47 6.41
C LEU A 209 9.71 -2.17 6.91
N ILE A 210 8.72 -2.20 6.02
CA ILE A 210 7.32 -1.94 6.37
C ILE A 210 6.77 -2.96 7.38
N THR A 211 7.02 -4.24 7.15
CA THR A 211 6.62 -5.33 8.05
C THR A 211 7.21 -5.17 9.46
N ARG A 212 8.43 -4.62 9.60
CA ARG A 212 9.09 -4.38 10.90
C ARG A 212 8.68 -3.08 11.58
N THR A 213 8.14 -2.14 10.82
CA THR A 213 7.85 -0.78 11.29
C THR A 213 6.35 -0.56 11.33
N SER A 214 5.74 -0.08 10.25
CA SER A 214 4.31 0.29 10.18
C SER A 214 3.33 -0.84 10.54
N LEU A 215 3.68 -2.09 10.22
CA LEU A 215 2.78 -3.25 10.36
C LEU A 215 3.30 -4.31 11.36
N ALA A 216 4.11 -3.90 12.33
CA ALA A 216 4.71 -4.80 13.30
C ALA A 216 3.66 -5.46 14.21
N SER A 217 2.60 -4.74 14.60
CA SER A 217 1.52 -5.28 15.43
C SER A 217 0.78 -6.44 14.74
N GLU A 218 0.45 -6.29 13.46
CA GLU A 218 -0.26 -7.29 12.66
C GLU A 218 0.64 -8.51 12.42
N LEU A 219 1.94 -8.30 12.18
CA LEU A 219 2.93 -9.38 12.13
C LEU A 219 2.95 -10.18 13.43
N ASN A 220 2.96 -9.51 14.59
CA ASN A 220 2.97 -10.17 15.90
C ASN A 220 1.70 -11.01 16.12
N VAL A 221 0.53 -10.48 15.75
CA VAL A 221 -0.74 -11.22 15.82
C VAL A 221 -0.69 -12.49 14.98
N LEU A 222 -0.16 -12.42 13.75
CA LEU A 222 0.00 -13.58 12.89
C LEU A 222 1.04 -14.56 13.42
N ALA A 223 2.18 -14.08 13.93
CA ALA A 223 3.22 -14.93 14.51
C ALA A 223 2.68 -15.73 15.71
N HIS A 224 1.91 -15.11 16.60
CA HIS A 224 1.26 -15.81 17.71
C HIS A 224 0.21 -16.81 17.23
N ALA A 225 -0.56 -16.50 16.18
CA ALA A 225 -1.51 -17.45 15.60
C ALA A 225 -0.81 -18.66 14.99
N LEU A 226 0.28 -18.44 14.23
CA LEU A 226 1.10 -19.51 13.66
C LEU A 226 1.75 -20.37 14.74
N ASN A 227 2.23 -19.75 15.83
CA ASN A 227 2.83 -20.45 16.96
C ASN A 227 1.82 -21.38 17.66
N ARG A 228 0.58 -20.93 17.87
CA ARG A 228 -0.49 -21.78 18.43
C ARG A 228 -0.79 -23.00 17.55
N ILE A 229 -0.78 -22.83 16.23
CA ILE A 229 -0.93 -23.94 15.28
C ILE A 229 0.28 -24.88 15.36
N SER A 230 1.49 -24.34 15.52
CA SER A 230 2.70 -25.14 15.71
C SER A 230 2.64 -26.00 16.97
N GLU A 231 2.15 -25.46 18.09
CA GLU A 231 2.09 -26.12 19.40
C GLU A 231 1.14 -27.31 19.45
N SER A 232 0.17 -27.39 18.53
CA SER A 232 -0.81 -28.48 18.46
C SER A 232 -0.23 -29.77 17.88
N ASN A 233 0.93 -29.71 17.21
CA ASN A 233 1.53 -30.86 16.54
C ASN A 233 2.95 -31.15 17.07
N ARG A 234 3.20 -32.44 17.39
CA ARG A 234 4.48 -32.90 17.98
C ARG A 234 5.71 -32.62 17.11
N ARG A 235 5.55 -32.47 15.79
CA ARG A 235 6.65 -32.20 14.86
C ARG A 235 7.02 -30.73 14.73
N SER A 236 6.07 -29.82 14.97
CA SER A 236 6.26 -28.38 14.84
C SER A 236 6.40 -27.67 16.18
N ARG A 237 6.01 -28.29 17.31
CA ARG A 237 5.90 -27.61 18.61
C ARG A 237 7.18 -26.96 19.14
N ASP A 238 8.35 -27.38 18.65
CA ASP A 238 9.65 -26.81 19.04
C ASP A 238 10.03 -25.60 18.17
N PHE A 239 9.22 -25.24 17.17
CA PHE A 239 9.41 -24.01 16.42
C PHE A 239 9.08 -22.82 17.31
N THR A 240 10.10 -22.01 17.60
CA THR A 240 9.96 -20.85 18.47
C THR A 240 9.16 -19.75 17.79
N LEU A 241 8.43 -18.96 18.57
CA LEU A 241 7.72 -17.76 18.11
C LEU A 241 8.62 -16.85 17.25
N GLU A 242 9.88 -16.64 17.66
CA GLU A 242 10.81 -15.80 16.93
C GLU A 242 11.16 -16.37 15.54
N SER A 243 11.38 -17.68 15.46
CA SER A 243 11.65 -18.32 14.17
C SER A 243 10.45 -18.28 13.22
N LEU A 244 9.23 -18.48 13.74
CA LEU A 244 7.99 -18.39 12.96
C LEU A 244 7.68 -16.96 12.51
N ARG A 245 7.96 -15.96 13.37
CA ARG A 245 7.90 -14.54 13.01
C ARG A 245 8.90 -14.21 11.90
N GLY A 246 10.09 -14.79 11.96
CA GLY A 246 11.10 -14.72 10.90
C GLY A 246 10.59 -15.29 9.58
N VAL A 247 10.08 -16.53 9.57
CA VAL A 247 9.49 -17.17 8.38
C VAL A 247 8.39 -16.31 7.77
N LEU A 248 7.44 -15.84 8.59
CA LEU A 248 6.36 -14.95 8.16
C LEU A 248 6.89 -13.72 7.43
N GLN A 249 7.86 -13.04 8.04
CA GLN A 249 8.46 -11.84 7.46
C GLN A 249 9.14 -12.13 6.12
N GLU A 250 9.91 -13.22 6.02
CA GLU A 250 10.62 -13.57 4.78
C GLU A 250 9.66 -13.95 3.66
N VAL A 251 8.64 -14.76 3.95
CA VAL A 251 7.67 -15.21 2.96
C VAL A 251 6.81 -14.04 2.47
N VAL A 252 6.30 -13.19 3.37
CA VAL A 252 5.50 -12.02 2.98
C VAL A 252 6.33 -11.02 2.18
N ALA A 253 7.62 -10.85 2.49
CA ALA A 253 8.51 -10.02 1.69
C ALA A 253 8.73 -10.57 0.26
N CYS A 254 8.58 -11.88 0.07
CA CYS A 254 8.72 -12.56 -1.22
C CYS A 254 7.41 -12.76 -1.98
N PHE A 255 6.26 -12.34 -1.42
CA PHE A 255 4.97 -12.50 -2.09
C PHE A 255 4.94 -11.73 -3.42
N PRO A 256 4.58 -12.36 -4.56
CA PRO A 256 4.63 -11.69 -5.87
C PRO A 256 3.40 -10.81 -6.15
N VAL A 257 2.29 -11.07 -5.48
CA VAL A 257 1.00 -10.38 -5.65
C VAL A 257 0.56 -9.67 -4.35
N TYR A 258 -0.50 -8.86 -4.43
CA TYR A 258 -1.11 -8.24 -3.24
C TYR A 258 -1.57 -9.31 -2.25
N ARG A 259 -2.31 -10.32 -2.72
CA ARG A 259 -2.76 -11.45 -1.90
C ARG A 259 -3.19 -12.64 -2.75
N THR A 260 -3.30 -13.78 -2.13
CA THR A 260 -4.05 -14.94 -2.64
C THR A 260 -5.51 -14.91 -2.15
N TYR A 261 -6.31 -15.86 -2.65
CA TYR A 261 -7.72 -16.02 -2.34
C TYR A 261 -8.09 -17.45 -1.90
N VAL A 262 -7.33 -18.01 -0.95
CA VAL A 262 -7.68 -19.21 -0.17
C VAL A 262 -8.93 -18.92 0.66
N THR A 263 -9.94 -19.79 0.55
CA THR A 263 -11.24 -19.71 1.24
C THR A 263 -11.70 -21.09 1.72
N ALA A 264 -12.89 -21.16 2.33
CA ALA A 264 -13.52 -22.42 2.70
C ALA A 264 -13.78 -23.35 1.49
N ASP A 265 -13.93 -22.78 0.29
CA ASP A 265 -14.09 -23.52 -0.97
C ASP A 265 -12.76 -24.08 -1.50
N GLY A 266 -11.64 -23.74 -0.84
CA GLY A 266 -10.29 -24.18 -1.20
C GLY A 266 -9.45 -23.06 -1.81
N TRP A 267 -8.55 -23.43 -2.71
CA TRP A 267 -7.59 -22.53 -3.36
C TRP A 267 -7.39 -22.94 -4.82
N THR A 268 -7.00 -21.98 -5.66
CA THR A 268 -6.76 -22.23 -7.08
C THR A 268 -5.32 -22.66 -7.36
N PRO A 269 -5.02 -23.31 -8.51
CA PRO A 269 -3.63 -23.59 -8.91
C PRO A 269 -2.75 -22.33 -8.90
N ALA A 270 -3.33 -21.20 -9.31
CA ALA A 270 -2.71 -19.88 -9.29
C ALA A 270 -2.35 -19.40 -7.88
N ASP A 271 -3.21 -19.62 -6.87
CA ASP A 271 -2.91 -19.29 -5.47
C ASP A 271 -1.75 -20.13 -4.95
N ARG A 272 -1.79 -21.45 -5.21
CA ARG A 272 -0.76 -22.38 -4.80
C ARG A 272 0.59 -22.04 -5.39
N GLU A 273 0.66 -21.78 -6.70
CA GLU A 273 1.90 -21.41 -7.38
C GLU A 273 2.53 -20.15 -6.75
N ARG A 274 1.72 -19.12 -6.49
CA ARG A 274 2.18 -17.86 -5.88
C ARG A 274 2.71 -18.08 -4.46
N ILE A 275 2.00 -18.86 -3.65
CA ILE A 275 2.42 -19.21 -2.28
C ILE A 275 3.73 -20.01 -2.32
N GLU A 276 3.81 -21.05 -3.14
CA GLU A 276 5.00 -21.90 -3.24
C GLU A 276 6.21 -21.10 -3.76
N ALA A 277 6.02 -20.24 -4.76
CA ALA A 277 7.06 -19.37 -5.26
C ALA A 277 7.60 -18.42 -4.17
N ALA A 278 6.70 -17.83 -3.37
CA ALA A 278 7.08 -16.96 -2.26
C ALA A 278 7.86 -17.71 -1.17
N VAL A 279 7.41 -18.92 -0.79
CA VAL A 279 8.08 -19.78 0.20
C VAL A 279 9.48 -20.18 -0.28
N LEU A 280 9.60 -20.64 -1.52
CA LEU A 280 10.89 -21.04 -2.10
C LEU A 280 11.85 -19.85 -2.24
N ALA A 281 11.34 -18.67 -2.64
CA ALA A 281 12.14 -17.46 -2.71
C ALA A 281 12.64 -17.01 -1.34
N ALA A 282 11.78 -17.08 -0.31
CA ALA A 282 12.13 -16.76 1.07
C ALA A 282 13.21 -17.70 1.63
N GLN A 283 13.06 -19.01 1.40
CA GLN A 283 14.05 -20.01 1.80
C GLN A 283 15.41 -19.78 1.13
N ARG A 284 15.43 -19.42 -0.17
CA ARG A 284 16.68 -19.10 -0.87
C ARG A 284 17.34 -17.82 -0.35
N ARG A 285 16.55 -16.79 -0.01
CA ARG A 285 17.05 -15.51 0.49
C ARG A 285 17.52 -15.58 1.95
N ASN A 286 16.97 -16.49 2.75
CA ASN A 286 17.35 -16.66 4.14
C ASN A 286 17.68 -18.12 4.49
N PRO A 287 18.91 -18.58 4.19
CA PRO A 287 19.36 -19.94 4.51
C PRO A 287 19.64 -20.17 6.00
N ALA A 288 19.55 -19.14 6.85
CA ALA A 288 19.77 -19.27 8.30
C ALA A 288 18.54 -19.83 9.04
N ILE A 289 17.37 -19.81 8.40
CA ILE A 289 16.13 -20.41 8.92
C ILE A 289 16.00 -21.83 8.38
N ALA A 290 15.66 -22.79 9.23
CA ALA A 290 15.56 -24.20 8.83
C ALA A 290 14.42 -24.41 7.81
N GLY A 291 14.70 -25.18 6.75
CA GLY A 291 13.74 -25.47 5.67
C GLY A 291 12.40 -26.03 6.15
N SER A 292 12.43 -26.86 7.19
CA SER A 292 11.23 -27.45 7.80
C SER A 292 10.23 -26.42 8.32
N GLN A 293 10.69 -25.21 8.66
CA GLN A 293 9.83 -24.12 9.14
C GLN A 293 9.09 -23.43 7.98
N PHE A 294 9.75 -23.32 6.82
CA PHE A 294 9.12 -22.87 5.58
C PHE A 294 8.11 -23.90 5.06
N ASP A 295 8.45 -25.19 5.12
CA ASP A 295 7.55 -26.28 4.74
C ASP A 295 6.31 -26.31 5.66
N PHE A 296 6.50 -26.13 6.98
CA PHE A 296 5.40 -25.99 7.92
C PHE A 296 4.50 -24.80 7.59
N PHE A 297 5.09 -23.61 7.34
CA PHE A 297 4.32 -22.45 6.93
C PHE A 297 3.48 -22.73 5.68
N ARG A 298 4.08 -23.34 4.65
CA ARG A 298 3.38 -23.75 3.42
C ARG A 298 2.16 -24.62 3.71
N GLU A 299 2.31 -25.64 4.54
CA GLU A 299 1.22 -26.57 4.91
C GLU A 299 0.12 -25.93 5.78
N VAL A 300 0.44 -24.85 6.50
CA VAL A 300 -0.55 -24.05 7.22
C VAL A 300 -1.34 -23.15 6.27
N VAL A 301 -0.68 -22.51 5.29
CA VAL A 301 -1.35 -21.56 4.38
C VAL A 301 -2.10 -22.21 3.22
N LEU A 302 -1.83 -23.49 2.95
CA LEU A 302 -2.56 -24.32 1.98
C LEU A 302 -3.30 -25.45 2.72
N PRO A 303 -4.31 -25.12 3.55
CA PRO A 303 -5.03 -26.13 4.33
C PRO A 303 -5.71 -27.13 3.40
N ARG A 304 -5.62 -28.42 3.76
CA ARG A 304 -6.23 -29.54 3.03
C ARG A 304 -7.27 -30.19 3.94
N ARG A 305 -8.44 -30.51 3.40
CA ARG A 305 -9.44 -31.32 4.10
C ARG A 305 -8.95 -32.77 4.12
N ASP A 306 -9.19 -33.47 5.23
CA ASP A 306 -8.95 -34.90 5.29
C ASP A 306 -10.03 -35.62 4.48
N ASN A 307 -9.74 -35.89 3.20
CA ASN A 307 -10.61 -36.68 2.33
C ASN A 307 -10.40 -38.18 2.56
N ALA A 308 -10.46 -38.63 3.82
CA ALA A 308 -10.60 -40.03 4.16
C ALA A 308 -12.04 -40.49 3.88
N GLY A 309 -12.47 -40.53 2.61
CA GLY A 309 -13.75 -41.18 2.28
C GLY A 309 -14.48 -40.79 0.98
N VAL A 310 -14.07 -39.76 0.24
CA VAL A 310 -14.78 -39.39 -1.01
C VAL A 310 -13.88 -39.64 -2.21
N GLY A 311 -14.18 -40.73 -2.91
CA GLY A 311 -13.58 -41.05 -4.20
C GLY A 311 -14.03 -40.07 -5.28
N ASN A 312 -13.09 -39.85 -6.21
CA ASN A 312 -13.20 -39.18 -7.51
C ASN A 312 -12.84 -37.69 -7.53
N GLY A 313 -11.60 -37.40 -7.97
CA GLY A 313 -11.21 -36.12 -8.57
C GLY A 313 -9.97 -35.47 -7.95
N GLU A 314 -8.79 -35.76 -8.52
CA GLU A 314 -7.58 -34.92 -8.53
C GLU A 314 -7.18 -34.23 -7.20
N GLY A 315 -6.47 -34.96 -6.34
CA GLY A 315 -5.87 -34.38 -5.12
C GLY A 315 -5.24 -35.40 -4.17
N ASN A 316 -5.53 -36.69 -4.39
CA ASN A 316 -5.05 -37.77 -3.53
C ASN A 316 -3.77 -38.40 -4.10
N GLY A 317 -2.60 -38.02 -3.56
CA GLY A 317 -1.47 -38.95 -3.48
C GLY A 317 -0.06 -38.39 -3.71
N GLU A 318 0.14 -37.43 -4.61
CA GLU A 318 1.50 -37.19 -5.15
C GLU A 318 2.29 -36.04 -4.51
N ASP A 319 1.66 -35.14 -3.76
CA ASP A 319 2.33 -33.97 -3.15
C ASP A 319 2.48 -34.07 -1.63
N ARG A 320 2.76 -35.28 -1.14
CA ARG A 320 3.21 -35.49 0.24
C ARG A 320 4.73 -35.33 0.29
N ARG A 321 5.22 -34.09 0.34
CA ARG A 321 6.57 -33.88 0.88
C ARG A 321 6.51 -34.19 2.37
N ASP A 322 7.31 -35.16 2.81
CA ASP A 322 7.41 -35.62 4.19
C ASP A 322 7.36 -34.45 5.19
N GLY A 323 6.22 -34.24 5.88
CA GLY A 323 6.09 -33.08 6.75
C GLY A 323 4.94 -33.13 7.72
N TYR A 324 3.73 -32.78 7.27
CA TYR A 324 2.59 -32.53 8.15
C TYR A 324 1.31 -33.10 7.53
N ALA A 325 0.73 -34.14 8.15
CA ALA A 325 -0.53 -34.70 7.70
C ALA A 325 -1.66 -33.66 7.79
N PRO A 326 -2.74 -33.78 6.99
CA PRO A 326 -3.98 -33.05 7.22
C PRO A 326 -4.40 -33.25 8.68
N GLY A 327 -4.68 -32.14 9.35
CA GLY A 327 -5.23 -32.18 10.70
C GLY A 327 -6.70 -32.61 10.70
N GLY A 328 -7.23 -32.91 11.88
CA GLY A 328 -8.68 -33.04 12.06
C GLY A 328 -9.42 -31.73 11.73
N HIS A 329 -10.76 -31.77 11.76
CA HIS A 329 -11.60 -30.62 11.41
C HIS A 329 -11.18 -29.31 12.11
N ASP A 330 -10.96 -29.35 13.42
CA ASP A 330 -10.56 -28.17 14.20
C ASP A 330 -9.22 -27.57 13.75
N GLU A 331 -8.25 -28.40 13.37
CA GLU A 331 -6.95 -27.94 12.89
C GLU A 331 -7.06 -27.36 11.47
N TYR A 332 -7.90 -27.95 10.61
CA TYR A 332 -8.21 -27.38 9.29
C TYR A 332 -8.82 -25.98 9.42
N GLU A 333 -9.80 -25.79 10.31
CA GLU A 333 -10.44 -24.49 10.54
C GLU A 333 -9.45 -23.45 11.07
N GLN A 334 -8.53 -23.83 11.97
CA GLN A 334 -7.48 -22.94 12.46
C GLN A 334 -6.50 -22.51 11.34
N ARG A 335 -6.08 -23.46 10.50
CA ARG A 335 -5.20 -23.19 9.35
C ARG A 335 -5.90 -22.34 8.29
N LEU A 336 -7.18 -22.59 8.02
CA LEU A 336 -8.00 -21.78 7.12
C LEU A 336 -8.16 -20.35 7.63
N ALA A 337 -8.54 -20.18 8.90
CA ALA A 337 -8.67 -18.86 9.52
C ALA A 337 -7.33 -18.09 9.50
N PHE A 338 -6.22 -18.78 9.74
CA PHE A 338 -4.88 -18.20 9.59
C PHE A 338 -4.60 -17.75 8.15
N SER A 339 -4.88 -18.60 7.17
CA SER A 339 -4.66 -18.30 5.74
C SER A 339 -5.47 -17.07 5.32
N MET A 340 -6.76 -17.04 5.64
CA MET A 340 -7.64 -15.92 5.31
C MET A 340 -7.20 -14.61 5.97
N LYS A 341 -6.72 -14.68 7.22
CA LYS A 341 -6.18 -13.51 7.94
C LYS A 341 -4.83 -13.05 7.40
N LEU A 342 -3.94 -13.96 7.01
CA LEU A 342 -2.65 -13.64 6.38
C LEU A 342 -2.87 -12.87 5.07
N GLN A 343 -3.89 -13.23 4.29
CA GLN A 343 -4.21 -12.55 3.04
C GLN A 343 -4.65 -11.09 3.23
N GLN A 344 -5.20 -10.73 4.40
CA GLN A 344 -5.48 -9.33 4.76
C GLN A 344 -4.21 -8.55 5.17
N PHE A 345 -3.09 -9.24 5.36
CA PHE A 345 -1.80 -8.67 5.74
C PHE A 345 -0.82 -8.58 4.57
N THR A 346 -0.83 -9.50 3.60
CA THR A 346 0.05 -9.41 2.43
C THR A 346 -0.27 -8.18 1.57
N ALA A 347 -1.55 -7.83 1.42
CA ALA A 347 -2.00 -6.69 0.61
C ALA A 347 -1.47 -5.33 1.12
N PRO A 348 -1.62 -4.96 2.42
CA PRO A 348 -1.01 -3.74 2.94
C PRO A 348 0.52 -3.73 2.86
N VAL A 349 1.18 -4.88 3.05
CA VAL A 349 2.64 -4.98 2.88
C VAL A 349 3.06 -4.72 1.44
N GLN A 350 2.32 -5.24 0.46
CA GLN A 350 2.55 -4.96 -0.96
C GLN A 350 2.37 -3.46 -1.26
N ALA A 351 1.25 -2.86 -0.86
CA ALA A 351 0.96 -1.45 -1.11
C ALA A 351 2.02 -0.54 -0.47
N LYS A 352 2.28 -0.69 0.83
CA LYS A 352 3.21 0.17 1.56
C LYS A 352 4.68 -0.10 1.25
N GLY A 353 5.03 -1.37 1.00
CA GLY A 353 6.39 -1.79 0.68
C GLY A 353 6.78 -1.45 -0.76
N VAL A 354 5.88 -1.63 -1.72
CA VAL A 354 6.17 -1.38 -3.14
C VAL A 354 5.81 0.05 -3.50
N GLU A 355 4.54 0.43 -3.39
CA GLU A 355 4.05 1.69 -3.93
C GLU A 355 4.51 2.91 -3.13
N ASP A 356 4.44 2.81 -1.81
CA ASP A 356 4.75 3.92 -0.89
C ASP A 356 6.20 3.84 -0.37
N THR A 357 7.04 2.95 -0.91
CA THR A 357 8.46 2.87 -0.52
C THR A 357 9.37 2.52 -1.71
N ALA A 358 9.25 1.33 -2.30
CA ALA A 358 10.16 0.90 -3.38
C ALA A 358 10.12 1.82 -4.61
N PHE A 359 8.94 2.31 -5.00
CA PHE A 359 8.78 3.29 -6.08
C PHE A 359 9.46 4.64 -5.79
N TYR A 360 9.68 5.01 -4.55
CA TYR A 360 10.42 6.22 -4.19
C TYR A 360 11.94 5.98 -4.10
N ARG A 361 12.38 4.71 -4.07
CA ARG A 361 13.79 4.30 -4.05
C ARG A 361 14.35 3.97 -5.44
N TYR A 362 13.54 3.40 -6.33
CA TYR A 362 13.97 2.92 -7.64
C TYR A 362 13.67 3.94 -8.76
N ASN A 363 14.51 4.97 -8.89
CA ASN A 363 14.20 6.12 -9.74
C ASN A 363 14.69 5.99 -11.19
N LEU A 364 14.79 4.77 -11.75
CA LEU A 364 15.29 4.53 -13.11
C LEU A 364 14.56 5.36 -14.18
N LEU A 365 13.24 5.20 -14.24
CA LEU A 365 12.32 5.96 -15.08
C LEU A 365 10.98 6.09 -14.32
N VAL A 366 10.78 7.21 -13.64
CA VAL A 366 9.71 7.34 -12.62
C VAL A 366 8.29 7.35 -13.19
N SER A 367 8.11 7.43 -14.52
CA SER A 367 6.80 7.21 -15.15
C SER A 367 6.30 5.78 -14.99
N LEU A 368 7.18 4.81 -14.70
CA LEU A 368 6.82 3.41 -14.48
C LEU A 368 6.54 3.09 -13.01
N ASN A 369 6.80 4.05 -12.11
CA ASN A 369 6.66 3.91 -10.67
C ASN A 369 5.24 4.29 -10.25
N GLU A 370 4.27 3.56 -10.80
CA GLU A 370 2.84 3.85 -10.68
C GLU A 370 2.10 2.70 -10.00
N VAL A 371 0.94 2.96 -9.40
CA VAL A 371 0.09 1.95 -8.74
C VAL A 371 -0.13 0.74 -9.67
N GLY A 372 0.26 -0.47 -9.23
CA GLY A 372 0.26 -1.70 -10.05
C GLY A 372 1.39 -1.85 -11.08
N GLY A 373 2.30 -0.88 -11.15
CA GLY A 373 3.42 -0.83 -12.08
C GLY A 373 4.58 -1.74 -11.72
N ASN A 374 5.38 -2.08 -12.72
CA ASN A 374 6.63 -2.84 -12.56
C ASN A 374 7.79 -2.09 -13.23
N PRO A 375 8.51 -1.22 -12.50
CA PRO A 375 9.65 -0.44 -13.00
C PRO A 375 10.83 -1.27 -13.53
N SER A 376 10.83 -2.59 -13.31
CA SER A 376 11.84 -3.47 -13.89
C SER A 376 11.62 -3.76 -15.38
N ARG A 377 10.41 -3.52 -15.91
CA ARG A 377 10.06 -3.70 -17.33
C ARG A 377 9.83 -2.33 -17.97
N VAL A 378 10.82 -1.84 -18.73
CA VAL A 378 10.81 -0.44 -19.21
C VAL A 378 9.78 -0.19 -20.30
N ALA A 379 9.65 -1.12 -21.24
CA ALA A 379 8.78 -0.99 -22.40
C ALA A 379 8.03 -2.28 -22.70
N SER A 380 6.97 -2.17 -23.50
CA SER A 380 6.17 -3.30 -23.99
C SER A 380 6.03 -3.25 -25.51
N ALA A 381 6.03 -4.42 -26.15
CA ALA A 381 5.82 -4.51 -27.59
C ALA A 381 4.32 -4.38 -27.93
N PRO A 382 3.93 -3.81 -29.08
CA PRO A 382 2.51 -3.69 -29.47
C PRO A 382 1.72 -5.00 -29.43
N VAL A 383 2.36 -6.13 -29.76
CA VAL A 383 1.74 -7.47 -29.68
C VAL A 383 1.26 -7.84 -28.28
N VAL A 384 1.97 -7.40 -27.23
CA VAL A 384 1.60 -7.62 -25.83
C VAL A 384 0.34 -6.81 -25.49
N MET A 385 0.26 -5.55 -25.92
CA MET A 385 -0.94 -4.72 -25.75
C MET A 385 -2.14 -5.29 -26.49
N HIS A 386 -1.96 -5.82 -27.71
CA HIS A 386 -3.05 -6.47 -28.44
C HIS A 386 -3.56 -7.72 -27.73
N ALA A 387 -2.66 -8.58 -27.24
CA ALA A 387 -3.04 -9.76 -26.45
C ALA A 387 -3.75 -9.37 -25.15
N PHE A 388 -3.26 -8.34 -24.45
CA PHE A 388 -3.89 -7.78 -23.25
C PHE A 388 -5.32 -7.28 -23.53
N ASN A 389 -5.51 -6.53 -24.63
CA ASN A 389 -6.82 -6.05 -25.03
C ASN A 389 -7.80 -7.18 -25.42
N GLN A 390 -7.31 -8.22 -26.09
CA GLN A 390 -8.12 -9.39 -26.44
C GLN A 390 -8.57 -10.15 -25.17
N ALA A 391 -7.63 -10.45 -24.27
CA ALA A 391 -7.96 -11.13 -23.02
C ALA A 391 -8.98 -10.35 -22.17
N ARG A 392 -8.87 -9.01 -22.13
CA ARG A 392 -9.86 -8.15 -21.47
C ARG A 392 -11.21 -8.16 -22.19
N ALA A 393 -11.24 -8.08 -23.52
CA ALA A 393 -12.49 -8.13 -24.29
C ALA A 393 -13.24 -9.46 -24.07
N ASP A 394 -12.51 -10.56 -23.94
CA ASP A 394 -13.09 -11.90 -23.76
C ASP A 394 -13.62 -12.13 -22.32
N ARG A 395 -12.89 -11.66 -21.30
CA ARG A 395 -13.20 -11.95 -19.88
C ARG A 395 -13.88 -10.80 -19.14
N TRP A 396 -13.46 -9.56 -19.41
CA TRP A 396 -13.85 -8.37 -18.66
C TRP A 396 -14.21 -7.20 -19.59
N PRO A 397 -15.20 -7.36 -20.50
CA PRO A 397 -15.51 -6.39 -21.55
C PRO A 397 -15.99 -5.03 -21.01
N LEU A 398 -16.45 -5.00 -19.75
CA LEU A 398 -16.96 -3.82 -19.08
C LEU A 398 -15.96 -3.23 -18.06
N GLU A 399 -14.72 -3.74 -18.00
CA GLU A 399 -13.67 -3.18 -17.15
C GLU A 399 -13.33 -1.73 -17.54
N MET A 400 -13.09 -0.88 -16.53
CA MET A 400 -12.63 0.49 -16.77
C MET A 400 -11.24 0.51 -17.42
N LEU A 401 -11.09 1.41 -18.40
CA LEU A 401 -9.77 1.82 -18.89
C LEU A 401 -9.43 3.16 -18.23
N THR A 402 -8.40 3.17 -17.40
CA THR A 402 -7.98 4.39 -16.70
C THR A 402 -6.57 4.80 -17.10
N THR A 403 -6.32 6.10 -17.11
CA THR A 403 -4.99 6.70 -17.30
C THR A 403 -4.63 7.61 -16.13
N ALA A 404 -5.58 8.15 -15.37
CA ALA A 404 -5.31 8.88 -14.15
C ALA A 404 -6.41 8.63 -13.12
N THR A 405 -6.03 8.59 -11.84
CA THR A 405 -6.96 8.46 -10.72
C THR A 405 -6.59 9.46 -9.62
N HIS A 406 -7.37 9.51 -8.56
CA HIS A 406 -7.02 10.28 -7.37
C HIS A 406 -5.82 9.68 -6.60
N ASP A 407 -5.44 8.42 -6.86
CA ASP A 407 -4.35 7.72 -6.17
C ASP A 407 -3.11 7.49 -7.05
N THR A 408 -3.18 7.76 -8.36
CA THR A 408 -1.99 7.70 -9.21
C THR A 408 -0.87 8.59 -8.67
N LYS A 409 0.36 8.07 -8.64
CA LYS A 409 1.54 8.77 -8.11
C LYS A 409 1.90 9.98 -8.96
N LEU A 410 1.65 9.93 -10.27
CA LEU A 410 1.81 11.03 -11.22
C LEU A 410 0.60 11.10 -12.15
N GLY A 411 0.26 12.29 -12.66
CA GLY A 411 -0.79 12.42 -13.70
C GLY A 411 -0.37 11.81 -15.04
N GLU A 412 -1.34 11.43 -15.87
CA GLU A 412 -1.09 10.77 -17.17
C GLU A 412 -0.14 11.55 -18.09
N ASP A 413 -0.36 12.87 -18.25
CA ASP A 413 0.51 13.73 -19.07
C ASP A 413 1.93 13.85 -18.51
N VAL A 414 2.06 13.85 -17.18
CA VAL A 414 3.35 13.89 -16.51
C VAL A 414 4.12 12.60 -16.80
N ARG A 415 3.45 11.45 -16.73
CA ARG A 415 4.04 10.16 -17.07
C ARG A 415 4.40 10.09 -18.56
N ALA A 416 3.52 10.51 -19.46
CA ALA A 416 3.76 10.52 -20.90
C ALA A 416 5.04 11.30 -21.25
N ARG A 417 5.20 12.52 -20.73
CA ARG A 417 6.42 13.34 -20.94
C ARG A 417 7.68 12.70 -20.35
N ILE A 418 7.59 12.10 -19.16
CA ILE A 418 8.74 11.42 -18.56
C ILE A 418 9.12 10.19 -19.38
N THR A 419 8.15 9.47 -19.95
CA THR A 419 8.40 8.28 -20.77
C THR A 419 9.22 8.59 -22.03
N VAL A 420 9.10 9.77 -22.63
CA VAL A 420 9.95 10.24 -23.76
C VAL A 420 11.45 10.17 -23.43
N LEU A 421 11.84 10.23 -22.14
CA LEU A 421 13.25 10.10 -21.75
C LEU A 421 13.88 8.75 -22.17
N SER A 422 13.05 7.73 -22.39
CA SER A 422 13.48 6.44 -22.97
C SER A 422 13.87 6.53 -24.44
N GLU A 423 13.29 7.43 -25.22
CA GLU A 423 13.64 7.63 -26.65
C GLU A 423 14.94 8.42 -26.82
N ILE A 424 15.29 9.26 -25.84
CA ILE A 424 16.42 10.20 -25.91
C ILE A 424 17.43 10.05 -24.75
N PRO A 425 17.88 8.82 -24.40
CA PRO A 425 18.66 8.58 -23.18
C PRO A 425 20.03 9.28 -23.20
N GLY A 426 20.64 9.44 -24.39
CA GLY A 426 21.91 10.14 -24.56
C GLY A 426 21.80 11.64 -24.26
N ASP A 427 20.71 12.25 -24.69
CA ASP A 427 20.40 13.66 -24.42
C ASP A 427 20.02 13.88 -22.96
N TRP A 428 19.19 13.00 -22.41
CA TRP A 428 18.84 13.00 -20.99
C TRP A 428 20.09 12.96 -20.10
N ARG A 429 21.00 11.99 -20.35
CA ARG A 429 22.29 11.89 -19.65
C ARG A 429 23.10 13.19 -19.70
N ARG A 430 23.22 13.80 -20.89
CA ARG A 430 23.99 15.02 -21.09
C ARG A 430 23.39 16.18 -20.28
N HIS A 431 22.07 16.31 -20.28
CA HIS A 431 21.36 17.39 -19.58
C HIS A 431 21.40 17.21 -18.06
N VAL A 432 21.09 16.03 -17.53
CA VAL A 432 21.22 15.76 -16.09
C VAL A 432 22.65 16.01 -15.60
N GLY A 433 23.65 15.52 -16.33
CA GLY A 433 25.05 15.77 -15.98
C GLY A 433 25.43 17.26 -16.01
N ARG A 434 24.81 18.07 -16.88
CA ARG A 434 24.99 19.53 -16.92
C ARG A 434 24.29 20.21 -15.76
N TRP A 435 23.02 19.89 -15.51
CA TRP A 435 22.22 20.47 -14.43
C TRP A 435 22.82 20.16 -13.06
N ALA A 436 23.24 18.91 -12.83
CA ALA A 436 23.93 18.49 -11.61
C ALA A 436 25.23 19.27 -11.34
N ARG A 437 25.96 19.69 -12.40
CA ARG A 437 27.14 20.56 -12.28
C ARG A 437 26.76 22.00 -11.97
N VAL A 438 25.74 22.54 -12.63
CA VAL A 438 25.23 23.90 -12.37
C VAL A 438 24.72 24.03 -10.93
N ASN A 439 24.02 23.00 -10.45
CA ASN A 439 23.34 22.99 -9.16
C ASN A 439 24.20 22.39 -8.03
N ALA A 440 25.47 22.01 -8.29
CA ALA A 440 26.31 21.29 -7.34
C ALA A 440 26.45 22.02 -6.00
N GLY A 441 26.60 23.35 -6.03
CA GLY A 441 26.72 24.21 -4.84
C GLY A 441 25.40 24.53 -4.13
N GLN A 442 24.26 24.02 -4.64
CA GLN A 442 22.95 24.22 -4.00
C GLN A 442 22.57 23.07 -3.06
N ARG A 443 23.31 21.95 -3.09
CA ARG A 443 23.08 20.81 -2.18
C ARG A 443 23.69 21.12 -0.83
N ALA A 444 22.93 20.88 0.24
CA ALA A 444 23.42 21.06 1.60
C ALA A 444 24.28 19.87 2.03
N ALA A 445 25.38 20.12 2.75
CA ALA A 445 26.11 19.06 3.45
C ALA A 445 25.32 18.64 4.70
N VAL A 446 25.15 17.34 4.88
CA VAL A 446 24.42 16.74 6.01
C VAL A 446 25.18 15.49 6.49
N ALA A 447 24.86 14.99 7.68
CA ALA A 447 25.43 13.74 8.15
C ALA A 447 25.13 12.61 7.15
N GLY A 448 26.17 11.91 6.67
CA GLY A 448 26.03 10.81 5.71
C GLY A 448 26.00 11.21 4.23
N GLY A 449 26.11 12.50 3.86
CA GLY A 449 26.23 12.90 2.46
C GLY A 449 25.74 14.31 2.14
N THR A 450 24.95 14.44 1.07
CA THR A 450 24.34 15.70 0.64
C THR A 450 22.83 15.60 0.62
N ALA A 451 22.15 16.73 0.81
CA ALA A 451 20.71 16.85 0.64
C ALA A 451 20.38 17.79 -0.53
N PRO A 452 19.69 17.31 -1.59
CA PRO A 452 19.38 15.91 -1.87
C PRO A 452 20.63 15.07 -2.15
N ASP A 453 20.52 13.75 -1.95
CA ASP A 453 21.46 12.79 -2.51
C ASP A 453 21.27 12.68 -4.03
N ARG A 454 22.08 11.85 -4.70
CA ARG A 454 22.00 11.71 -6.16
C ARG A 454 20.73 11.04 -6.65
N ASN A 455 20.11 10.16 -5.87
CA ASN A 455 18.90 9.46 -6.26
C ASN A 455 17.67 10.37 -6.17
N ASP A 456 17.59 11.18 -5.11
CA ASP A 456 16.57 12.20 -4.91
C ASP A 456 16.70 13.34 -5.93
N GLU A 457 17.94 13.76 -6.23
CA GLU A 457 18.21 14.75 -7.29
C GLU A 457 17.78 14.23 -8.67
N TYR A 458 18.01 12.94 -8.95
CA TYR A 458 17.59 12.31 -10.21
C TYR A 458 16.06 12.26 -10.36
N ARG A 459 15.34 11.95 -9.27
CA ARG A 459 13.86 12.01 -9.23
C ARG A 459 13.35 13.44 -9.42
N PHE A 460 13.97 14.43 -8.77
CA PHE A 460 13.62 15.83 -8.94
C PHE A 460 13.65 16.26 -10.41
N TYR A 461 14.72 15.93 -11.14
CA TYR A 461 14.82 16.32 -12.55
C TYR A 461 13.75 15.66 -13.43
N GLN A 462 13.46 14.37 -13.24
CA GLN A 462 12.44 13.68 -14.04
C GLN A 462 11.05 14.28 -13.81
N VAL A 463 10.68 14.47 -12.55
CA VAL A 463 9.35 15.00 -12.19
C VAL A 463 9.21 16.44 -12.66
N LEU A 464 10.27 17.25 -12.56
CA LEU A 464 10.26 18.61 -13.08
C LEU A 464 10.06 18.63 -14.59
N VAL A 465 10.69 17.74 -15.37
CA VAL A 465 10.45 17.63 -16.82
C VAL A 465 8.99 17.33 -17.12
N GLY A 466 8.39 16.37 -16.42
CA GLY A 466 6.99 15.99 -16.65
C GLY A 466 5.99 17.07 -16.21
N ALA A 467 6.23 17.71 -15.06
CA ALA A 467 5.29 18.65 -14.44
C ALA A 467 5.44 20.10 -14.90
N TRP A 468 6.47 20.43 -15.69
CA TRP A 468 6.69 21.81 -16.14
C TRP A 468 5.51 22.32 -17.00
N PRO A 469 5.04 23.56 -16.80
CA PRO A 469 3.94 24.14 -17.57
C PRO A 469 4.21 24.15 -19.08
N THR A 470 3.23 23.71 -19.86
CA THR A 470 3.34 23.60 -21.32
C THR A 470 3.15 24.91 -22.08
N ALA A 471 2.58 25.94 -21.43
CA ALA A 471 2.52 27.27 -21.99
C ALA A 471 3.94 27.85 -22.06
N ALA A 472 4.61 27.62 -23.19
CA ALA A 472 6.00 28.02 -23.39
C ALA A 472 6.11 29.55 -23.46
N PRO A 473 6.83 30.21 -22.55
CA PRO A 473 7.18 31.61 -22.74
C PRO A 473 8.14 31.73 -23.95
N PRO A 474 8.16 32.87 -24.67
CA PRO A 474 9.03 33.09 -25.84
C PRO A 474 10.53 32.90 -25.54
N MET A 475 10.91 33.04 -24.27
CA MET A 475 12.26 32.95 -23.74
C MET A 475 12.23 32.18 -22.42
N PRO A 476 13.28 31.39 -22.07
CA PRO A 476 13.39 30.79 -20.75
C PRO A 476 13.30 31.87 -19.65
N PRO A 477 12.43 31.69 -18.64
CA PRO A 477 12.31 32.67 -17.57
C PRO A 477 13.55 32.62 -16.66
N GLU A 478 13.84 33.72 -15.98
CA GLU A 478 14.95 33.76 -15.01
C GLU A 478 14.65 32.95 -13.74
N LYS A 479 13.35 32.76 -13.44
CA LYS A 479 12.82 31.98 -12.30
C LYS A 479 11.62 31.15 -12.75
N ALA A 480 11.39 30.02 -12.10
CA ALA A 480 10.19 29.22 -12.32
C ALA A 480 8.95 29.89 -11.70
N PRO A 481 7.72 29.57 -12.15
CA PRO A 481 6.49 30.04 -11.52
C PRO A 481 6.43 29.65 -10.03
N GLU A 482 6.03 30.58 -9.17
CA GLU A 482 6.02 30.38 -7.71
C GLU A 482 5.15 29.19 -7.27
N GLU A 483 3.98 29.01 -7.90
CA GLU A 483 3.11 27.87 -7.64
C GLU A 483 3.81 26.53 -7.93
N LEU A 484 4.54 26.44 -9.04
CA LEU A 484 5.30 25.24 -9.40
C LEU A 484 6.40 24.97 -8.36
N VAL A 485 7.09 26.00 -7.89
CA VAL A 485 8.12 25.86 -6.85
C VAL A 485 7.51 25.32 -5.56
N GLY A 486 6.38 25.89 -5.13
CA GLY A 486 5.64 25.43 -3.94
C GLY A 486 5.21 23.96 -4.06
N ARG A 487 4.62 23.57 -5.20
CA ARG A 487 4.20 22.18 -5.48
C ARG A 487 5.39 21.21 -5.53
N MET A 488 6.51 21.61 -6.15
CA MET A 488 7.71 20.78 -6.20
C MET A 488 8.36 20.59 -4.83
N ARG A 489 8.35 21.60 -3.96
CA ARG A 489 8.82 21.48 -2.55
C ARG A 489 7.97 20.46 -1.79
N GLN A 490 6.65 20.58 -1.85
CA GLN A 490 5.73 19.65 -1.20
C GLN A 490 5.88 18.22 -1.75
N TYR A 491 5.99 18.07 -3.07
CA TYR A 491 6.19 16.78 -3.72
C TYR A 491 7.50 16.12 -3.27
N MET A 492 8.63 16.85 -3.32
CA MET A 492 9.92 16.29 -2.93
C MET A 492 9.95 15.94 -1.44
N ARG A 493 9.34 16.75 -0.58
CA ARG A 493 9.17 16.44 0.85
C ARG A 493 8.40 15.13 1.08
N LYS A 494 7.30 14.92 0.35
CA LYS A 494 6.57 13.64 0.37
C LYS A 494 7.47 12.50 -0.12
N ALA A 495 8.14 12.68 -1.27
CA ALA A 495 8.94 11.64 -1.90
C ALA A 495 10.08 11.13 -1.00
N ILE A 496 10.82 12.02 -0.36
CA ILE A 496 11.95 11.62 0.53
C ILE A 496 11.46 10.93 1.81
N LYS A 497 10.28 11.29 2.32
CA LYS A 497 9.66 10.65 3.48
C LYS A 497 9.08 9.27 3.13
N GLU A 498 8.50 9.12 1.94
CA GLU A 498 8.04 7.82 1.45
C GLU A 498 9.21 6.88 1.14
N ALA A 499 10.33 7.41 0.63
CA ALA A 499 11.54 6.63 0.41
C ALA A 499 12.09 6.01 1.70
N LYS A 500 11.91 6.62 2.88
CA LYS A 500 12.36 6.06 4.18
C LYS A 500 13.86 5.73 4.21
N VAL A 501 14.69 6.50 3.48
CA VAL A 501 16.16 6.31 3.41
C VAL A 501 16.87 7.24 4.40
N HIS A 502 16.61 8.54 4.31
CA HIS A 502 17.25 9.56 5.15
C HIS A 502 16.37 10.06 6.30
N LEU A 503 15.05 9.90 6.15
CA LEU A 503 14.00 10.29 7.09
C LEU A 503 12.73 9.49 6.83
N SER A 504 11.81 9.49 7.79
CA SER A 504 10.46 8.96 7.62
C SER A 504 9.44 9.92 8.24
N TRP A 505 8.15 9.56 8.17
CA TRP A 505 7.10 10.28 8.91
C TRP A 505 7.23 10.16 10.43
N VAL A 506 8.01 9.18 10.92
CA VAL A 506 8.21 8.91 12.36
C VAL A 506 9.50 9.55 12.87
N ASN A 507 10.61 9.40 12.13
CA ASN A 507 11.90 9.97 12.50
C ASN A 507 12.29 11.06 11.50
N ASP A 508 12.17 12.30 11.94
CA ASP A 508 12.41 13.47 11.11
C ASP A 508 13.91 13.81 11.09
N ASN A 509 14.53 13.72 9.92
CA ASN A 509 15.85 14.30 9.69
C ASN A 509 15.66 15.71 9.14
N GLN A 510 15.43 16.65 10.05
CA GLN A 510 15.12 18.03 9.70
C GLN A 510 16.21 18.68 8.83
N ALA A 511 17.49 18.32 9.04
CA ALA A 511 18.60 18.82 8.24
C ALA A 511 18.51 18.36 6.78
N TYR A 512 18.14 17.09 6.54
CA TYR A 512 17.93 16.57 5.19
C TYR A 512 16.67 17.17 4.56
N ASP A 513 15.54 17.20 5.28
CA ASP A 513 14.26 17.77 4.80
C ASP A 513 14.45 19.23 4.34
N GLN A 514 15.03 20.07 5.19
CA GLN A 514 15.33 21.47 4.88
C GLN A 514 16.41 21.62 3.80
N GLY A 515 17.33 20.66 3.68
CA GLY A 515 18.34 20.63 2.63
C GLY A 515 17.71 20.44 1.24
N VAL A 516 16.80 19.47 1.12
CA VAL A 516 16.04 19.19 -0.11
C VAL A 516 15.12 20.36 -0.46
N ASP A 517 14.39 20.88 0.52
CA ASP A 517 13.49 22.01 0.37
C ASP A 517 14.21 23.26 -0.17
N ARG A 518 15.36 23.62 0.43
CA ARG A 518 16.21 24.73 -0.05
C ARG A 518 16.82 24.46 -1.42
N PHE A 519 17.18 23.20 -1.72
CA PHE A 519 17.69 22.85 -3.05
C PHE A 519 16.65 23.15 -4.14
N VAL A 520 15.39 22.72 -3.95
CA VAL A 520 14.30 22.98 -4.91
C VAL A 520 14.11 24.48 -5.11
N GLU A 521 14.02 25.25 -4.01
CA GLU A 521 13.86 26.70 -4.06
C GLU A 521 15.01 27.40 -4.80
N ARG A 522 16.27 27.04 -4.48
CA ARG A 522 17.45 27.71 -5.08
C ARG A 522 17.68 27.34 -6.53
N VAL A 523 17.38 26.11 -6.93
CA VAL A 523 17.48 25.66 -8.32
C VAL A 523 16.42 26.30 -9.21
N LEU A 524 15.23 26.59 -8.68
CA LEU A 524 14.12 27.11 -9.47
C LEU A 524 13.94 28.64 -9.39
N SER A 525 14.34 29.28 -8.29
CA SER A 525 14.14 30.73 -8.06
C SER A 525 15.37 31.47 -7.56
N GLY A 526 16.45 30.75 -7.25
CA GLY A 526 17.67 31.29 -6.63
C GLY A 526 18.83 31.54 -7.61
N PRO A 527 20.08 31.59 -7.09
CA PRO A 527 21.24 32.06 -7.85
C PRO A 527 21.58 31.24 -9.12
N THR A 528 21.28 29.93 -9.11
CA THR A 528 21.54 29.05 -10.26
C THR A 528 20.36 28.97 -11.23
N ALA A 529 19.18 29.50 -10.86
CA ALA A 529 17.94 29.33 -11.61
C ALA A 529 18.06 29.79 -13.06
N LYS A 530 18.49 31.03 -13.30
CA LYS A 530 18.70 31.57 -14.66
C LYS A 530 19.58 30.66 -15.52
N ARG A 531 20.70 30.16 -14.98
CA ARG A 531 21.64 29.28 -15.70
C ARG A 531 21.07 27.88 -15.93
N PHE A 532 20.35 27.35 -14.95
CA PHE A 532 19.69 26.05 -15.03
C PHE A 532 18.54 26.09 -16.05
N LEU A 533 17.62 27.05 -15.91
CA LEU A 533 16.43 27.23 -16.75
C LEU A 533 16.77 27.54 -18.22
N ALA A 534 17.85 28.30 -18.48
CA ALA A 534 18.36 28.51 -19.83
C ALA A 534 18.74 27.21 -20.55
N SER A 535 19.09 26.14 -19.81
CA SER A 535 19.34 24.82 -20.39
C SER A 535 18.17 23.86 -20.23
N PHE A 536 17.35 24.02 -19.20
CA PHE A 536 16.25 23.10 -18.86
C PHE A 536 15.02 23.33 -19.75
N VAL A 537 14.58 24.59 -19.91
CA VAL A 537 13.33 24.91 -20.62
C VAL A 537 13.36 24.51 -22.09
N PRO A 538 14.45 24.72 -22.87
CA PRO A 538 14.51 24.24 -24.25
C PRO A 538 14.45 22.71 -24.36
N PHE A 539 15.06 21.99 -23.41
CA PHE A 539 14.99 20.53 -23.36
C PHE A 539 13.56 20.07 -23.05
N GLN A 540 12.94 20.67 -22.04
CA GLN A 540 11.56 20.35 -21.63
C GLN A 540 10.56 20.68 -22.74
N ALA A 541 10.71 21.80 -23.44
CA ALA A 541 9.84 22.18 -24.55
C ALA A 541 9.92 21.19 -25.72
N ARG A 542 11.06 20.52 -25.92
CA ARG A 542 11.18 19.42 -26.89
C ARG A 542 10.50 18.14 -26.40
N VAL A 543 10.58 17.84 -25.10
CA VAL A 543 9.90 16.68 -24.50
C VAL A 543 8.38 16.85 -24.44
N ALA A 544 7.90 18.10 -24.35
CA ALA A 544 6.47 18.43 -24.28
C ALA A 544 5.78 18.52 -25.65
N ARG A 545 6.55 18.54 -26.75
CA ARG A 545 6.06 18.43 -28.13
C ARG A 545 6.00 16.98 -28.52
#